data_AF-A0A511R1S0-F1
#
_entry.id   AF-A0A511R1S0-F1
#
_cell.length_a   1.000
_cell.length_b   1.000
_cell.length_c   1.000
_cell.angle_alpha   90.00
_cell.angle_beta   90.00
_cell.angle_gamma   90.00
#
_symmetry.space_group_name_H-M   'P 1'
#
loop_
_entity.id
_entity.type
_entity.pdbx_description
1 polymer ?
#
loop_
_entity_poly.entity_id
_entity_poly.type
_entity_poly.pdbx_seq_one_letter_code
_entity_poly.pdbx_strand_id
1 'polypeptide(L)'
;MSPSFTVESGVMVEKVEALIAQTWQLLVNHEDDLEYQHTVRKLGLEIEQQARNLGSERAFAMSQLILGVSALDRHQPDEAVQRLTTALTRFRWQSDVHHEWYSLAAIAQAWYLLDDYDQMHETLVGAKDLSQPSTHDKVRWLDRLGMIR
;
A
#
# COMPACT_ATOMS: atom_id res chain seq x y z
N MET A 1 -14.87 38.79 0.85
CA MET A 1 -14.23 38.10 -0.29
C MET A 1 -13.48 36.92 0.27
N SER A 2 -13.99 35.70 0.11
CA SER A 2 -13.31 34.48 0.57
C SER A 2 -13.20 33.48 -0.58
N PRO A 3 -12.13 33.55 -1.40
CA PRO A 3 -11.81 32.54 -2.40
C PRO A 3 -10.51 31.76 -2.14
N SER A 4 -9.79 31.97 -1.02
CA SER A 4 -8.42 31.42 -0.85
C SER A 4 -8.37 29.95 -0.40
N PHE A 5 -9.28 29.52 0.48
CA PHE A 5 -9.14 28.21 1.16
C PHE A 5 -9.47 27.00 0.27
N THR A 6 -10.43 27.14 -0.65
CA THR A 6 -10.86 26.04 -1.53
C THR A 6 -9.86 25.76 -2.65
N VAL A 7 -9.11 26.77 -3.10
CA VAL A 7 -8.10 26.60 -4.16
C VAL A 7 -6.83 25.96 -3.62
N GLU A 8 -6.36 26.39 -2.44
CA GLU A 8 -5.17 25.81 -1.80
C GLU A 8 -5.35 24.34 -1.43
N SER A 9 -6.52 23.96 -0.92
CA SER A 9 -6.84 22.56 -0.60
C SER A 9 -6.89 21.67 -1.84
N GLY A 10 -7.47 22.14 -2.95
CA GLY A 10 -7.47 21.40 -4.22
C GLY A 10 -6.07 21.12 -4.77
N VAL A 11 -5.20 22.14 -4.77
CA VAL A 11 -3.79 21.99 -5.22
C VAL A 11 -3.01 21.01 -4.34
N MET A 12 -3.28 21.00 -3.03
CA MET A 12 -2.61 20.07 -2.12
C MET A 12 -3.07 18.62 -2.30
N VAL A 13 -4.35 18.39 -2.59
CA VAL A 13 -4.87 17.04 -2.92
C VAL A 13 -4.20 16.52 -4.20
N GLU A 14 -4.11 17.32 -5.25
CA GLU A 14 -3.44 16.93 -6.51
C GLU A 14 -1.97 16.55 -6.29
N LYS A 15 -1.26 17.30 -5.44
CA LYS A 15 0.14 16.98 -5.08
C LYS A 15 0.28 15.65 -4.36
N VAL A 16 -0.62 15.36 -3.42
CA VAL A 16 -0.61 14.08 -2.68
C VAL A 16 -0.90 12.91 -3.62
N GLU A 17 -1.89 13.03 -4.49
CA GLU A 17 -2.22 11.97 -5.45
C GLU A 17 -1.07 11.74 -6.44
N ALA A 18 -0.40 12.81 -6.89
CA ALA A 18 0.80 12.69 -7.73
C ALA A 18 1.96 11.99 -7.00
N LEU A 19 2.16 12.32 -5.71
CA LEU A 19 3.17 11.68 -4.87
C LEU A 19 2.86 10.20 -4.65
N ILE A 20 1.59 9.84 -4.42
CA ILE A 20 1.14 8.45 -4.33
C ILE A 20 1.44 7.71 -5.63
N ALA A 21 1.04 8.27 -6.78
CA ALA A 21 1.24 7.64 -8.08
C ALA A 21 2.72 7.39 -8.38
N GLN A 22 3.58 8.38 -8.10
CA GLN A 22 5.04 8.24 -8.27
C GLN A 22 5.61 7.16 -7.35
N THR A 23 5.23 7.18 -6.07
CA THR A 23 5.74 6.22 -5.08
C THR A 23 5.25 4.80 -5.38
N TRP A 24 4.01 4.66 -5.86
CA TRP A 24 3.46 3.38 -6.27
C TRP A 24 4.20 2.80 -7.48
N GLN A 25 4.47 3.62 -8.49
CA GLN A 25 5.28 3.20 -9.65
C GLN A 25 6.69 2.79 -9.22
N LEU A 26 7.31 3.55 -8.32
CA LEU A 26 8.61 3.21 -7.74
C LEU A 26 8.54 1.82 -7.09
N LEU A 27 7.58 1.60 -6.21
CA LEU A 27 7.41 0.37 -5.46
C LEU A 27 7.20 -0.86 -6.35
N VAL A 28 6.41 -0.72 -7.43
CA VAL A 28 6.06 -1.83 -8.35
C VAL A 28 7.17 -2.13 -9.37
N ASN A 29 8.04 -1.17 -9.69
CA ASN A 29 8.99 -1.29 -10.81
C ASN A 29 10.44 -1.58 -10.41
N HIS A 30 10.80 -1.54 -9.13
CA HIS A 30 12.20 -1.52 -8.73
C HIS A 30 12.85 -2.89 -8.50
N GLU A 31 14.16 -2.93 -8.77
CA GLU A 31 15.09 -3.98 -8.34
C GLU A 31 15.53 -3.71 -6.88
N ASP A 32 15.69 -4.78 -6.08
CA ASP A 32 15.99 -4.73 -4.64
C ASP A 32 17.34 -4.04 -4.34
N ASP A 33 17.30 -2.73 -4.09
CA ASP A 33 18.45 -1.95 -3.61
C ASP A 33 18.10 -1.14 -2.35
N LEU A 34 19.11 -0.82 -1.52
CA LEU A 34 18.94 -0.12 -0.25
C LEU A 34 18.48 1.34 -0.40
N GLU A 35 18.94 2.05 -1.44
CA GLU A 35 18.52 3.42 -1.75
C GLU A 35 17.03 3.46 -2.11
N TYR A 36 16.55 2.46 -2.83
CA TYR A 36 15.13 2.25 -3.12
C TYR A 36 14.32 2.10 -1.81
N GLN A 37 14.74 1.21 -0.90
CA GLN A 37 14.01 0.96 0.34
C GLN A 37 13.89 2.23 1.21
N HIS A 38 14.98 2.99 1.32
CA HIS A 38 14.99 4.27 2.04
C HIS A 38 14.08 5.30 1.38
N THR A 39 14.09 5.37 0.05
CA THR A 39 13.28 6.32 -0.73
C THR A 39 11.79 6.04 -0.59
N VAL A 40 11.35 4.80 -0.81
CA VAL A 40 9.93 4.43 -0.68
C VAL A 40 9.42 4.69 0.74
N ARG A 41 10.21 4.33 1.77
CA ARG A 41 9.82 4.59 3.15
C ARG A 41 9.66 6.09 3.43
N LYS A 42 10.60 6.91 2.96
CA LYS A 42 10.54 8.37 3.13
C LYS A 42 9.30 8.95 2.46
N LEU A 43 9.04 8.58 1.21
CA LEU A 43 7.87 9.06 0.46
C LEU A 43 6.57 8.58 1.09
N GLY A 44 6.49 7.34 1.56
CA GLY A 44 5.33 6.81 2.29
C GLY A 44 5.00 7.60 3.56
N LEU A 45 6.02 7.99 4.35
CA LEU A 45 5.84 8.83 5.53
C LEU A 45 5.37 10.24 5.16
N GLU A 46 5.89 10.80 4.07
CA GLU A 46 5.46 12.10 3.57
C GLU A 46 3.99 12.09 3.12
N ILE A 47 3.57 11.05 2.38
CA ILE A 47 2.16 10.84 2.00
C ILE A 47 1.29 10.73 3.26
N GLU A 48 1.72 9.96 4.27
CA GLU A 48 0.97 9.80 5.52
C GLU A 48 0.75 11.16 6.21
N GLN A 49 1.80 11.96 6.34
CA GLN A 49 1.72 13.27 6.98
C GLN A 49 0.79 14.21 6.21
N GLN A 50 0.90 14.26 4.89
CA GLN A 50 0.03 15.10 4.06
C GLN A 50 -1.43 14.61 4.10
N ALA A 51 -1.66 13.30 4.06
CA ALA A 51 -2.98 12.71 4.18
C ALA A 51 -3.66 13.09 5.51
N ARG A 52 -2.94 13.04 6.62
CA ARG A 52 -3.44 13.48 7.94
C ARG A 52 -3.78 14.97 7.96
N ASN A 53 -2.93 15.81 7.37
CA ASN A 53 -3.17 17.26 7.31
C ASN A 53 -4.41 17.61 6.46
N LEU A 54 -4.68 16.82 5.42
CA LEU A 54 -5.82 17.00 4.52
C LEU A 54 -7.10 16.26 4.98
N GLY A 55 -6.99 15.34 5.94
CA GLY A 55 -8.09 14.42 6.29
C GLY A 55 -8.45 13.44 5.17
N SER A 56 -7.49 13.08 4.30
CA SER A 56 -7.74 12.17 3.17
C SER A 56 -7.56 10.71 3.58
N GLU A 57 -8.67 10.01 3.80
CA GLU A 57 -8.66 8.57 4.14
C GLU A 57 -8.12 7.69 3.03
N ARG A 58 -8.31 8.08 1.76
CA ARG A 58 -7.73 7.37 0.60
C ARG A 58 -6.21 7.48 0.60
N ALA A 59 -5.68 8.70 0.71
CA ALA A 59 -4.24 8.92 0.73
C ALA A 59 -3.59 8.26 1.95
N PHE A 60 -4.28 8.27 3.09
CA PHE A 60 -3.82 7.58 4.29
C PHE A 60 -3.80 6.05 4.09
N ALA A 61 -4.82 5.46 3.47
CA ALA A 61 -4.82 4.03 3.17
C ALA A 61 -3.67 3.65 2.22
N MET A 62 -3.43 4.46 1.19
CA MET A 62 -2.31 4.27 0.26
C MET A 62 -0.96 4.37 0.97
N SER A 63 -0.77 5.33 1.88
CA SER A 63 0.49 5.43 2.63
C SER A 63 0.73 4.20 3.50
N GLN A 64 -0.32 3.66 4.13
CA GLN A 64 -0.20 2.44 4.93
C GLN A 64 0.15 1.22 4.09
N LEU A 65 -0.43 1.08 2.89
CA LEU A 65 -0.06 0.01 1.95
C LEU A 65 1.42 0.11 1.55
N ILE A 66 1.86 1.30 1.13
CA ILE A 66 3.24 1.57 0.72
C ILE A 66 4.23 1.29 1.86
N LEU A 67 3.96 1.82 3.05
CA LEU A 67 4.82 1.64 4.23
C LEU A 67 4.83 0.19 4.71
N GLY A 68 3.70 -0.51 4.58
CA GLY A 68 3.59 -1.94 4.90
C GLY A 68 4.46 -2.80 3.99
N VAL A 69 4.43 -2.58 2.68
CA VAL A 69 5.31 -3.28 1.74
C VAL A 69 6.77 -2.90 1.95
N SER A 70 7.06 -1.62 2.21
CA SER A 70 8.42 -1.19 2.59
C SER A 70 8.91 -1.84 3.90
N ALA A 71 8.03 -2.24 4.81
CA ALA A 71 8.39 -3.02 5.99
C ALA A 71 8.73 -4.48 5.63
N LEU A 72 8.02 -5.09 4.66
CA LEU A 72 8.37 -6.41 4.13
C LEU A 72 9.78 -6.41 3.51
N ASP A 73 10.08 -5.42 2.67
CA ASP A 73 11.40 -5.27 2.03
C ASP A 73 12.54 -5.14 3.05
N ARG A 74 12.24 -4.63 4.25
CA ARG A 74 13.19 -4.45 5.37
C ARG A 74 13.18 -5.61 6.36
N HIS A 75 12.52 -6.73 6.04
CA HIS A 75 12.33 -7.89 6.91
C HIS A 75 11.70 -7.56 8.28
N GLN A 76 10.68 -6.69 8.28
CA GLN A 76 9.92 -6.28 9.46
C GLN A 76 8.45 -6.73 9.33
N PRO A 77 8.18 -8.05 9.36
CA PRO A 77 6.85 -8.56 9.05
C PRO A 77 5.78 -8.16 10.07
N ASP A 78 6.11 -7.99 11.36
CA ASP A 78 5.15 -7.48 12.36
C ASP A 78 4.66 -6.05 12.03
N GLU A 79 5.58 -5.15 11.65
CA GLU A 79 5.22 -3.79 11.21
C GLU A 79 4.39 -3.86 9.92
N ALA A 80 4.75 -4.75 9.00
CA ALA A 80 4.00 -4.95 7.76
C ALA A 80 2.56 -5.36 8.03
N VAL A 81 2.32 -6.38 8.87
CA VAL A 81 0.96 -6.83 9.24
C VAL A 81 0.13 -5.66 9.78
N GLN A 82 0.67 -4.88 10.72
CA GLN A 82 -0.05 -3.77 11.34
C GLN A 82 -0.47 -2.70 10.32
N ARG A 83 0.47 -2.28 9.46
CA ARG A 83 0.21 -1.25 8.45
C ARG A 83 -0.72 -1.75 7.36
N LEU A 84 -0.48 -2.94 6.83
CA LEU A 84 -1.29 -3.49 5.75
C LEU A 84 -2.72 -3.78 6.20
N THR A 85 -2.93 -4.26 7.43
CA THR A 85 -4.27 -4.43 8.02
C THR A 85 -4.99 -3.08 8.16
N THR A 86 -4.25 -2.03 8.52
CA THR A 86 -4.76 -0.66 8.61
C THR A 86 -5.17 -0.11 7.24
N ALA A 87 -4.43 -0.46 6.18
CA ALA A 87 -4.77 -0.14 4.79
C ALA A 87 -6.00 -0.92 4.32
N LEU A 88 -6.00 -2.25 4.51
CA LEU A 88 -7.07 -3.17 4.15
C LEU A 88 -8.43 -2.72 4.71
N THR A 89 -8.48 -2.38 6.00
CA THR A 89 -9.70 -1.92 6.66
C THR A 89 -10.30 -0.70 5.96
N ARG A 90 -9.46 0.24 5.52
CA ARG A 90 -9.89 1.46 4.82
C ARG A 90 -10.30 1.20 3.38
N PHE A 91 -9.57 0.36 2.65
CA PHE A 91 -9.95 0.01 1.29
C PHE A 91 -11.30 -0.71 1.25
N ARG A 92 -11.56 -1.61 2.20
CA ARG A 92 -12.89 -2.23 2.38
C ARG A 92 -13.98 -1.20 2.63
N TRP A 93 -13.73 -0.26 3.55
CA TRP A 93 -14.70 0.81 3.83
C TRP A 93 -14.96 1.71 2.61
N GLN A 94 -13.95 1.94 1.78
CA GLN A 94 -14.04 2.71 0.55
C GLN A 94 -14.52 1.90 -0.66
N SER A 95 -14.74 0.59 -0.51
CA SER A 95 -15.02 -0.35 -1.61
C SER A 95 -13.94 -0.34 -2.73
N ASP A 96 -12.68 -0.06 -2.38
CA ASP A 96 -11.54 -0.11 -3.29
C ASP A 96 -11.01 -1.55 -3.38
N VAL A 97 -11.70 -2.36 -4.17
CA VAL A 97 -11.42 -3.80 -4.35
C VAL A 97 -10.00 -4.04 -4.91
N HIS A 98 -9.50 -3.09 -5.71
CA HIS A 98 -8.18 -3.19 -6.33
C HIS A 98 -7.06 -3.17 -5.28
N HIS A 99 -7.07 -2.19 -4.38
CA HIS A 99 -6.07 -2.07 -3.31
C HIS A 99 -6.36 -2.98 -2.10
N GLU A 100 -7.61 -3.41 -1.93
CA GLU A 100 -7.95 -4.51 -1.01
C GLU A 100 -7.17 -5.78 -1.39
N TRP A 101 -7.21 -6.18 -2.66
CA TRP A 101 -6.50 -7.37 -3.11
C TRP A 101 -4.98 -7.26 -2.89
N TYR A 102 -4.36 -6.11 -3.23
CA TYR A 102 -2.92 -5.90 -2.99
C TYR A 102 -2.56 -5.99 -1.51
N SER A 103 -3.41 -5.44 -0.64
CA SER A 103 -3.20 -5.50 0.80
C SER A 103 -3.26 -6.94 1.31
N LEU A 104 -4.25 -7.73 0.87
CA LEU A 104 -4.37 -9.14 1.27
C LEU A 104 -3.17 -9.97 0.80
N ALA A 105 -2.72 -9.80 -0.44
CA ALA A 105 -1.52 -10.50 -0.94
C ALA A 105 -0.26 -10.14 -0.13
N ALA A 106 -0.07 -8.86 0.20
CA ALA A 106 1.06 -8.42 1.02
C ALA A 106 0.97 -8.90 2.47
N ILE A 107 -0.24 -8.95 3.06
CA ILE A 107 -0.45 -9.51 4.41
C ILE A 107 -0.13 -11.00 4.43
N ALA A 108 -0.55 -11.75 3.41
CA ALA A 108 -0.20 -13.16 3.29
C ALA A 108 1.32 -13.36 3.24
N GLN A 109 2.04 -12.53 2.50
CA GLN A 109 3.51 -12.55 2.51
C GLN A 109 4.09 -12.23 3.90
N ALA A 110 3.49 -11.29 4.64
CA ALA A 110 3.91 -10.99 6.00
C ALA A 110 3.74 -12.20 6.93
N TRP A 111 2.62 -12.90 6.84
CA TRP A 111 2.36 -14.12 7.61
C TRP A 111 3.30 -15.27 7.24
N TYR A 112 3.61 -15.43 5.96
CA TYR A 112 4.62 -16.38 5.50
C TYR A 112 5.98 -16.11 6.16
N LEU A 113 6.42 -14.85 6.21
CA LEU A 113 7.68 -14.46 6.86
C LEU A 113 7.68 -14.65 8.39
N LEU A 114 6.51 -14.81 8.99
CA LEU A 114 6.32 -15.10 10.42
C LEU A 114 6.14 -16.61 10.69
N ASP A 115 6.24 -17.46 9.67
CA ASP A 115 5.94 -18.90 9.73
C ASP A 115 4.49 -19.22 10.18
N ASP A 116 3.56 -18.26 10.08
CA ASP A 116 2.13 -18.45 10.38
C ASP A 116 1.36 -18.81 9.10
N TYR A 117 1.53 -20.06 8.68
CA TYR A 117 0.94 -20.56 7.45
C TYR A 117 -0.59 -20.62 7.49
N ASP A 118 -1.20 -20.78 8.66
CA ASP A 118 -2.66 -20.80 8.78
C ASP A 118 -3.23 -19.41 8.46
N GLN A 119 -2.67 -18.35 9.06
CA GLN A 119 -3.06 -16.96 8.76
C GLN A 119 -2.77 -16.57 7.30
N MET A 120 -1.65 -17.05 6.74
CA MET A 120 -1.35 -16.86 5.32
C MET A 120 -2.46 -17.44 4.43
N HIS A 121 -2.86 -18.69 4.64
CA HIS A 121 -3.90 -19.35 3.84
C HIS A 121 -5.25 -18.65 3.99
N GLU A 122 -5.68 -18.33 5.22
CA GLU A 122 -6.92 -17.61 5.47
C GLU A 122 -6.95 -16.26 4.75
N THR A 123 -5.84 -15.52 4.79
CA THR A 123 -5.70 -14.24 4.10
C THR A 123 -5.84 -14.38 2.57
N LEU A 124 -5.20 -15.39 1.98
CA LEU A 124 -5.29 -15.66 0.54
C LEU A 124 -6.69 -16.09 0.09
N VAL A 125 -7.41 -16.86 0.94
CA VAL A 125 -8.82 -17.19 0.69
C VAL A 125 -9.65 -15.91 0.59
N GLY A 126 -9.42 -14.93 1.45
CA GLY A 126 -10.09 -13.62 1.39
C GLY A 126 -9.82 -12.85 0.10
N ALA A 127 -8.68 -13.08 -0.57
CA ALA A 127 -8.33 -12.41 -1.82
C ALA A 127 -8.88 -13.11 -3.07
N LYS A 128 -9.25 -14.39 -2.96
CA LYS A 128 -9.57 -15.27 -4.11
C LYS A 128 -10.73 -14.75 -4.96
N ASP A 129 -11.76 -14.22 -4.31
CA ASP A 129 -13.01 -13.87 -4.98
C ASP A 129 -13.03 -12.42 -5.50
N LEU A 130 -11.93 -11.67 -5.32
CA LEU A 130 -11.82 -10.30 -5.80
C LEU A 130 -11.50 -10.29 -7.30
N SER A 131 -12.40 -9.71 -8.08
CA SER A 131 -12.31 -9.63 -9.55
C SER A 131 -11.24 -8.66 -10.05
N GLN A 132 -10.76 -7.77 -9.18
CA GLN A 132 -9.65 -6.85 -9.43
C GLN A 132 -8.44 -7.23 -8.53
N PRO A 133 -7.22 -6.83 -8.90
CA PRO A 133 -6.81 -6.18 -10.16
C PRO A 133 -6.79 -7.19 -11.33
N SER A 134 -6.34 -6.74 -12.51
CA SER A 134 -6.22 -7.62 -13.69
C SER A 134 -5.26 -8.79 -13.40
N THR A 135 -5.40 -9.93 -14.11
CA THR A 135 -4.48 -11.07 -13.94
C THR A 135 -3.02 -10.68 -14.13
N HIS A 136 -2.73 -9.81 -15.10
CA HIS A 136 -1.39 -9.29 -15.34
C HIS A 136 -0.85 -8.55 -14.11
N ASP A 137 -1.65 -7.68 -13.52
CA ASP A 137 -1.25 -6.91 -12.34
C ASP A 137 -1.11 -7.79 -11.10
N LYS A 138 -1.97 -8.81 -10.95
CA LYS A 138 -1.85 -9.82 -9.88
C LYS A 138 -0.51 -10.55 -9.96
N VAL A 139 -0.15 -11.05 -11.15
CA VAL A 139 1.13 -11.74 -11.38
C VAL A 139 2.30 -10.81 -11.06
N ARG A 140 2.28 -9.59 -11.60
CA ARG A 140 3.33 -8.60 -11.36
C ARG A 140 3.52 -8.29 -9.87
N TRP A 141 2.42 -8.16 -9.14
CA TRP A 141 2.45 -7.89 -7.70
C TRP A 141 2.99 -9.07 -6.90
N LEU A 142 2.56 -10.30 -7.20
CA LEU A 142 3.03 -11.50 -6.51
C LEU A 142 4.53 -11.75 -6.76
N ASP A 143 5.00 -11.52 -7.99
CA ASP A 143 6.43 -11.60 -8.33
C ASP A 143 7.23 -10.57 -7.53
N ARG A 144 6.74 -9.33 -7.47
CA ARG A 144 7.33 -8.26 -6.64
C ARG A 144 7.40 -8.60 -5.15
N LEU A 145 6.40 -9.31 -4.62
CA LEU A 145 6.41 -9.77 -3.23
C LEU A 145 7.30 -11.02 -3.01
N GLY A 146 7.85 -11.61 -4.07
CA GLY A 146 8.61 -12.85 -4.02
C GLY A 146 7.75 -14.09 -3.78
N MET A 147 6.44 -14.01 -4.02
CA MET A 147 5.47 -15.10 -3.79
C MET A 147 5.39 -16.08 -4.95
N ILE A 148 5.80 -15.66 -6.14
CA ILE A 148 5.91 -16.53 -7.32
C ILE A 148 7.29 -16.29 -7.94
N ARG A 149 8.07 -17.37 -8.10
CA ARG A 149 9.36 -17.41 -8.79
C ARG A 149 9.46 -18.74 -9.53
#